data_AF-K8E073-F1
#
_entry.id   AF-K8E073-F1
#
_cell.length_a   1.000
_cell.length_b   1.000
_cell.length_c   1.000
_cell.angle_alpha   90.00
_cell.angle_beta   90.00
_cell.angle_gamma   90.00
#
_symmetry.space_group_name_H-M   'P 1'
#
loop_
_entity.id
_entity.type
_entity.pdbx_description
1 polymer ?
#
loop_
_entity_poly.entity_id
_entity_poly.type
_entity_poly.pdbx_seq_one_letter_code
_entity_poly.pdbx_strand_id
1 'polypeptide(L)'
;MPQFVHGKSKTVSPGKPLQEQGFTLVEVLVATVILTLVVNAAAALLMTGLTSYLRYSEESDVRSQLRIGMNRLERELREARWLTTTTDTHVLKFRMPKPMTDSNPAMPTLYARDKIIAYYVKDGDLLRKIYDIPSGFDGQVPNRGEPLYHPNEGVNTVARNIQSLKLTYLPAETPDNSYKTMVIITLEGKGRLTRPPLLTSAVQLRSPKDW
;
A
#
# COMPACT_ATOMS: atom_id res chain seq x y z
N MET A 1 -15.20 -42.45 -80.19
CA MET A 1 -13.73 -42.43 -80.11
C MET A 1 -13.30 -41.00 -79.79
N PRO A 2 -12.58 -40.76 -78.68
CA PRO A 2 -12.28 -39.40 -78.24
C PRO A 2 -11.04 -38.84 -78.95
N GLN A 3 -11.11 -37.58 -79.37
CA GLN A 3 -10.00 -36.85 -79.98
C GLN A 3 -9.14 -36.21 -78.88
N PHE A 4 -7.85 -36.55 -78.86
CA PHE A 4 -6.87 -35.91 -77.97
C PHE A 4 -6.42 -34.58 -78.60
N VAL A 5 -6.84 -33.48 -77.97
CA VAL A 5 -6.37 -32.13 -78.31
C VAL A 5 -4.97 -31.96 -77.75
N HIS A 6 -3.96 -31.91 -78.63
CA HIS A 6 -2.58 -31.59 -78.28
C HIS A 6 -2.48 -30.13 -77.80
N GLY A 7 -2.44 -29.93 -76.49
CA GLY A 7 -2.17 -28.63 -75.88
C GLY A 7 -0.74 -28.17 -76.19
N LYS A 8 -0.61 -26.99 -76.78
CA LYS A 8 0.69 -26.36 -77.09
C LYS A 8 1.46 -26.11 -75.78
N SER A 9 2.59 -26.79 -75.62
CA SER A 9 3.57 -26.53 -74.57
C SER A 9 4.03 -25.07 -74.62
N LYS A 10 3.68 -24.27 -73.61
CA LYS A 10 4.28 -22.95 -73.41
C LYS A 10 5.68 -23.17 -72.87
N THR A 11 6.68 -22.82 -73.66
CA THR A 11 8.08 -22.75 -73.24
C THR A 11 8.20 -21.73 -72.11
N VAL A 12 8.50 -22.20 -70.90
CA VAL A 12 8.84 -21.34 -69.76
C VAL A 12 10.17 -20.68 -70.10
N SER A 13 10.15 -19.37 -70.36
CA SER A 13 11.35 -18.59 -70.58
C SER A 13 12.15 -18.55 -69.27
N PRO A 14 13.46 -18.88 -69.27
CA PRO A 14 14.26 -18.84 -68.06
C PRO A 14 14.28 -17.40 -67.55
N GLY A 15 13.82 -17.20 -66.31
CA GLY A 15 13.85 -15.88 -65.66
C GLY A 15 15.26 -15.32 -65.69
N LYS A 16 15.38 -14.00 -65.94
CA LYS A 16 16.67 -13.30 -65.91
C LYS A 16 17.42 -13.67 -64.62
N PRO A 17 18.69 -14.09 -64.69
CA PRO A 17 19.47 -14.29 -63.49
C PRO A 17 19.51 -12.96 -62.73
N LEU A 18 19.10 -12.98 -61.46
CA LEU A 18 19.31 -11.83 -60.58
C LEU A 18 20.81 -11.57 -60.55
N GLN A 19 21.23 -10.38 -60.99
CA GLN A 19 22.62 -9.99 -60.91
C GLN A 19 23.03 -9.96 -59.44
N GLU A 20 23.86 -10.91 -59.03
CA GLU A 20 24.50 -10.93 -57.72
C GLU A 20 25.57 -9.83 -57.68
N GLN A 21 25.13 -8.58 -57.45
CA GLN A 21 26.03 -7.48 -57.14
C GLN A 21 26.45 -7.64 -55.67
N GLY A 22 27.73 -7.98 -55.45
CA GLY A 22 28.31 -8.03 -54.11
C GLY A 22 28.34 -6.64 -53.47
N PHE A 23 28.21 -6.58 -52.14
CA PHE A 23 28.29 -5.35 -51.37
C PHE A 23 29.69 -4.72 -51.47
N THR A 24 29.75 -3.39 -51.57
CA THR A 24 31.03 -2.69 -51.52
C THR A 24 31.52 -2.56 -50.08
N LEU A 25 32.84 -2.49 -49.86
CA LEU A 25 33.43 -2.31 -48.52
C LEU A 25 32.93 -1.01 -47.84
N VAL A 26 32.73 0.05 -48.63
CA VAL A 26 32.21 1.33 -48.15
C VAL A 26 30.78 1.18 -47.64
N GLU A 27 29.94 0.43 -48.34
CA GLU A 27 28.55 0.20 -47.95
C GLU A 27 28.44 -0.57 -46.64
N VAL A 28 29.28 -1.60 -46.44
CA VAL A 28 29.35 -2.34 -45.17
C VAL A 28 29.81 -1.43 -44.03
N LEU A 29 30.79 -0.54 -44.28
CA LEU A 29 31.27 0.41 -43.27
C LEU A 29 30.16 1.41 -42.90
N VAL A 30 29.47 1.98 -43.88
CA VAL A 30 28.34 2.89 -43.62
C VAL A 30 27.21 2.17 -42.89
N ALA A 31 26.87 0.94 -43.31
CA ALA A 31 25.83 0.13 -42.65
C ALA A 31 26.17 -0.18 -41.19
N THR A 32 27.44 -0.50 -40.88
CA THR A 32 27.87 -0.75 -39.49
C THR A 32 27.82 0.53 -38.64
N VAL A 33 28.21 1.68 -39.19
CA VAL A 33 28.06 2.98 -38.50
C VAL A 33 26.60 3.28 -38.22
N ILE A 34 25.72 3.15 -39.21
CA ILE A 34 24.27 3.38 -39.02
C ILE A 34 23.70 2.40 -37.99
N LEU A 35 24.06 1.11 -38.09
CA LEU A 35 23.60 0.08 -37.15
C LEU A 35 24.02 0.40 -35.71
N THR A 36 25.28 0.80 -35.49
CA THR A 36 25.75 1.17 -34.14
C THR A 36 25.00 2.37 -33.58
N LEU A 37 24.70 3.39 -34.39
CA LEU A 37 23.87 4.52 -33.97
C LEU A 37 22.45 4.08 -33.59
N VAL A 38 21.82 3.23 -34.40
CA VAL A 38 20.47 2.71 -34.14
C VAL A 38 20.44 1.87 -32.86
N VAL A 39 21.40 0.96 -32.68
CA VAL A 39 21.50 0.11 -31.48
C VAL A 39 21.72 0.95 -30.23
N ASN A 40 22.58 1.97 -30.28
CA ASN A 40 22.80 2.88 -29.17
C ASN A 40 21.55 3.68 -28.80
N ALA A 41 20.82 4.19 -29.80
CA ALA A 41 19.56 4.88 -29.57
C ALA A 41 18.51 3.95 -28.90
N ALA A 42 18.39 2.72 -29.41
CA ALA A 42 17.50 1.72 -28.84
C ALA A 42 17.90 1.35 -27.39
N ALA A 43 19.19 1.18 -27.12
CA ALA A 43 19.71 0.88 -25.80
C ALA A 43 19.43 2.02 -24.80
N ALA A 44 19.62 3.27 -25.20
CA ALA A 44 19.33 4.44 -24.36
C ALA A 44 17.83 4.54 -24.01
N LEU A 45 16.95 4.28 -24.98
CA LEU A 45 15.51 4.23 -24.75
C LEU A 45 15.12 3.11 -23.78
N LEU A 46 15.69 1.92 -23.96
CA LEU A 46 15.43 0.77 -23.08
C LEU A 46 15.87 1.04 -21.64
N MET A 47 17.06 1.62 -21.45
CA MET A 47 17.56 1.98 -20.11
C MET A 47 16.68 3.04 -19.43
N THR A 48 16.22 4.03 -20.19
CA THR A 48 15.31 5.06 -19.69
C THR A 48 13.96 4.46 -19.31
N GLY A 49 13.44 3.54 -20.12
CA GLY A 49 12.20 2.81 -19.84
C GLY A 49 12.30 1.98 -18.56
N LEU A 50 13.39 1.20 -18.42
CA LEU A 50 13.60 0.33 -17.25
C LEU A 50 13.73 1.14 -15.95
N THR A 51 14.51 2.21 -15.96
CA THR A 51 14.68 3.07 -14.78
C THR A 51 13.39 3.80 -14.40
N SER A 52 12.60 4.23 -15.38
CA SER A 52 11.29 4.81 -15.15
C SER A 52 10.33 3.78 -14.54
N TYR A 53 10.28 2.57 -15.11
CA TYR A 53 9.43 1.49 -14.62
C TYR A 53 9.73 1.13 -13.16
N LEU A 54 11.01 0.99 -12.80
CA LEU A 54 11.40 0.68 -11.42
C LEU A 54 10.96 1.77 -10.44
N ARG A 55 11.14 3.05 -10.79
CA ARG A 55 10.68 4.17 -9.96
C ARG A 55 9.16 4.18 -9.78
N TYR A 56 8.41 3.97 -10.84
CA TYR A 56 6.95 3.89 -10.77
C TYR A 56 6.47 2.69 -9.96
N SER A 57 7.16 1.55 -10.07
CA SER A 57 6.86 0.35 -9.29
C SER A 57 7.05 0.59 -7.79
N GLU A 58 8.18 1.17 -7.39
CA GLU A 58 8.45 1.54 -5.99
C GLU A 58 7.41 2.53 -5.46
N GLU A 59 7.08 3.59 -6.21
CA GLU A 59 6.07 4.57 -5.80
C GLU A 59 4.67 3.95 -5.66
N SER A 60 4.30 3.06 -6.59
CA SER A 60 3.03 2.34 -6.56
C SER A 60 2.92 1.46 -5.32
N ASP A 61 4.00 0.73 -4.96
CA ASP A 61 4.02 -0.09 -3.75
C ASP A 61 3.84 0.76 -2.48
N VAL A 62 4.60 1.86 -2.33
CA VAL A 62 4.46 2.75 -1.16
C VAL A 62 3.03 3.29 -1.04
N ARG A 63 2.41 3.72 -2.15
CA ARG A 63 1.01 4.19 -2.15
C ARG A 63 0.03 3.08 -1.79
N SER A 64 0.28 1.85 -2.23
CA SER A 64 -0.53 0.68 -1.86
C SER A 64 -0.45 0.41 -0.36
N GLN A 65 0.76 0.42 0.21
CA GLN A 65 0.97 0.25 1.65
C GLN A 65 0.30 1.35 2.48
N LEU A 66 0.39 2.62 2.03
CA LEU A 66 -0.32 3.73 2.68
C LEU A 66 -1.83 3.49 2.72
N ARG A 67 -2.43 3.01 1.62
CA ARG A 67 -3.86 2.69 1.56
C ARG A 67 -4.23 1.53 2.47
N ILE A 68 -3.43 0.46 2.50
CA ILE A 68 -3.65 -0.69 3.40
C ILE A 68 -3.63 -0.23 4.86
N GLY A 69 -2.62 0.54 5.26
CA GLY A 69 -2.48 1.09 6.60
C GLY A 69 -3.63 2.01 6.97
N MET A 70 -3.97 2.96 6.10
CA MET A 70 -5.06 3.92 6.34
C MET A 70 -6.42 3.22 6.45
N ASN A 71 -6.77 2.33 5.51
CA ASN A 71 -8.05 1.62 5.54
C ASN A 71 -8.21 0.80 6.83
N ARG A 72 -7.13 0.18 7.30
CA ARG A 72 -7.16 -0.58 8.56
C ARG A 72 -7.37 0.34 9.76
N LEU A 73 -6.61 1.45 9.84
CA LEU A 73 -6.73 2.47 10.89
C LEU A 73 -8.13 3.05 10.93
N GLU A 74 -8.67 3.47 9.79
CA GLU A 74 -10.01 4.05 9.70
C GLU A 74 -11.08 3.08 10.20
N ARG A 75 -11.04 1.83 9.74
CA ARG A 75 -12.03 0.84 10.14
C ARG A 75 -12.01 0.63 11.66
N GLU A 76 -10.84 0.40 12.23
CA GLU A 76 -10.74 0.16 13.67
C GLU A 76 -11.06 1.42 14.50
N LEU A 77 -10.77 2.62 13.99
CA LEU A 77 -11.17 3.87 14.64
C LEU A 77 -12.67 4.14 14.59
N ARG A 78 -13.35 3.80 13.49
CA ARG A 78 -14.82 3.90 13.39
C ARG A 78 -15.51 2.90 14.32
N GLU A 79 -14.89 1.75 14.53
CA GLU A 79 -15.35 0.74 15.48
C GLU A 79 -14.96 1.09 16.92
N ALA A 80 -13.96 1.96 17.14
CA ALA A 80 -13.48 2.30 18.46
C ALA A 80 -14.60 2.88 19.34
N ARG A 81 -14.58 2.44 20.59
CA ARG A 81 -15.43 3.00 21.63
C ARG A 81 -14.83 4.35 22.03
N TRP A 82 -13.67 4.36 22.70
CA TRP A 82 -13.05 5.61 23.15
C TRP A 82 -11.56 5.66 22.81
N LEU A 83 -11.06 6.88 22.63
CA LEU A 83 -9.64 7.15 22.54
C LEU A 83 -9.01 7.06 23.92
N THR A 84 -7.90 6.34 24.02
CA THR A 84 -7.08 6.36 25.23
C THR A 84 -6.19 7.60 25.18
N THR A 85 -5.91 8.21 26.32
CA THR A 85 -5.00 9.36 26.37
C THR A 85 -3.61 8.95 25.95
N THR A 86 -3.14 9.54 24.86
CA THR A 86 -1.73 9.48 24.46
C THR A 86 -1.18 10.89 24.53
N THR A 87 -0.10 11.06 25.28
CA THR A 87 0.73 12.25 25.25
C THR A 87 1.58 12.33 23.97
N ASP A 88 1.61 11.24 23.18
CA ASP A 88 2.40 11.11 21.96
C ASP A 88 1.51 11.21 20.71
N THR A 89 1.82 12.15 19.82
CA THR A 89 1.16 12.36 18.52
C THR A 89 1.48 11.29 17.48
N HIS A 90 2.43 10.40 17.77
CA HIS A 90 2.87 9.32 16.88
C HIS A 90 2.36 7.94 17.28
N VAL A 91 1.68 7.84 18.44
CA VAL A 91 1.09 6.61 18.92
C VAL A 91 -0.41 6.80 19.06
N LEU A 92 -1.17 6.06 18.27
CA LEU A 92 -2.63 6.04 18.38
C LEU A 92 -3.05 4.90 19.30
N LYS A 93 -3.66 5.19 20.45
CA LYS A 93 -4.25 4.18 21.34
C LYS A 93 -5.77 4.38 21.45
N PHE A 94 -6.55 3.31 21.28
CA PHE A 94 -8.00 3.34 21.46
C PHE A 94 -8.54 2.00 21.92
N ARG A 95 -9.74 2.00 22.51
CA ARG A 95 -10.42 0.80 22.98
C ARG A 95 -11.47 0.35 21.99
N MET A 96 -11.46 -0.94 21.66
CA MET A 96 -12.51 -1.55 20.85
C MET A 96 -13.70 -1.96 21.71
N PRO A 97 -14.93 -1.87 21.18
CA PRO A 97 -16.10 -2.42 21.82
C PRO A 97 -15.96 -3.94 21.89
N LYS A 98 -16.48 -4.48 22.97
CA LYS A 98 -16.63 -5.90 23.15
C LYS A 98 -17.43 -6.50 21.98
N PRO A 99 -16.91 -7.51 21.25
CA PRO A 99 -17.72 -8.22 20.26
C PRO A 99 -18.89 -8.87 20.99
N MET A 100 -20.11 -8.44 20.70
CA MET A 100 -21.31 -9.19 21.06
C MET A 100 -21.34 -10.39 20.11
N THR A 101 -20.89 -11.55 20.57
CA THR A 101 -21.09 -12.79 19.83
C THR A 101 -22.58 -13.13 19.90
N ASP A 102 -23.30 -12.87 18.81
CA ASP A 102 -24.71 -13.30 18.64
C ASP A 102 -24.87 -14.83 18.75
N SER A 103 -23.78 -15.58 18.63
CA SER A 103 -23.74 -17.04 18.67
C SER A 103 -23.84 -17.66 20.07
N ASN A 104 -23.81 -16.88 21.17
CA ASN A 104 -24.06 -17.44 22.50
C ASN A 104 -24.61 -16.40 23.50
N PRO A 105 -25.93 -16.13 23.52
CA PRO A 105 -26.57 -15.23 24.49
C PRO A 105 -26.43 -15.69 25.95
N ALA A 106 -25.98 -16.94 26.18
CA ALA A 106 -25.78 -17.51 27.52
C ALA A 106 -24.33 -17.42 28.02
N MET A 107 -23.35 -17.00 27.20
CA MET A 107 -22.03 -16.69 27.74
C MET A 107 -22.11 -15.36 28.49
N PRO A 108 -21.83 -15.33 29.80
CA PRO A 108 -21.91 -14.10 30.57
C PRO A 108 -21.04 -13.05 29.92
N THR A 109 -21.54 -11.83 29.86
CA THR A 109 -20.80 -10.70 29.29
C THR A 109 -19.49 -10.40 30.03
N LEU A 110 -19.20 -11.11 31.10
CA LEU A 110 -18.03 -11.02 31.96
C LEU A 110 -16.72 -11.50 31.31
N TYR A 111 -16.74 -12.28 30.21
CA TYR A 111 -15.51 -12.89 29.67
C TYR A 111 -14.92 -12.26 28.40
N ALA A 112 -15.71 -11.59 27.57
CA ALA A 112 -15.12 -10.89 26.43
C ALA A 112 -14.54 -9.56 26.92
N ARG A 113 -13.22 -9.50 26.93
CA ARG A 113 -12.42 -8.40 27.46
C ARG A 113 -12.36 -7.29 26.43
N ASP A 114 -12.55 -6.06 26.88
CA ASP A 114 -12.21 -4.92 26.05
C ASP A 114 -10.71 -4.96 25.71
N LYS A 115 -10.38 -4.50 24.51
CA LYS A 115 -9.00 -4.49 24.00
C LYS A 115 -8.55 -3.07 23.73
N ILE A 116 -7.30 -2.76 24.08
CA ILE A 116 -6.64 -1.52 23.64
C ILE A 116 -5.81 -1.88 22.42
N ILE A 117 -5.98 -1.11 21.35
CA ILE A 117 -5.16 -1.22 20.15
C ILE A 117 -4.24 -0.02 20.11
N ALA A 118 -2.94 -0.26 19.91
CA ALA A 118 -1.94 0.77 19.67
C ALA A 118 -1.36 0.65 18.26
N TYR A 119 -1.29 1.77 17.55
CA TYR A 119 -0.55 1.90 16.30
C TYR A 119 0.65 2.83 16.48
N TYR A 120 1.77 2.46 15.88
CA TYR A 120 2.99 3.26 15.88
C TYR A 120 3.86 2.86 14.69
N VAL A 121 4.77 3.76 14.29
CA VAL A 121 5.72 3.49 13.21
C VAL A 121 7.07 3.13 13.81
N LYS A 122 7.67 2.04 13.33
CA LYS A 122 9.02 1.63 13.71
C LYS A 122 9.73 0.99 12.52
N ASP A 123 10.97 1.41 12.27
CA ASP A 123 11.83 0.86 11.21
C ASP A 123 11.29 0.93 9.77
N GLY A 124 10.26 1.75 9.53
CA GLY A 124 9.58 1.82 8.24
C GLY A 124 8.27 1.02 8.19
N ASP A 125 7.89 0.36 9.27
CA ASP A 125 6.68 -0.44 9.38
C ASP A 125 5.65 0.27 10.26
N LEU A 126 4.40 0.30 9.81
CA LEU A 126 3.25 0.61 10.65
C LEU A 126 2.89 -0.65 11.43
N LEU A 127 3.15 -0.62 12.72
CA LEU A 127 2.92 -1.72 13.63
C LEU A 127 1.62 -1.52 14.40
N ARG A 128 0.97 -2.63 14.71
CA ARG A 128 -0.25 -2.72 15.50
C ARG A 128 -0.02 -3.67 16.66
N LYS A 129 -0.31 -3.21 17.87
CA LYS A 129 -0.17 -4.00 19.11
C LYS A 129 -1.50 -4.01 19.86
N ILE A 130 -1.93 -5.19 20.28
CA ILE A 130 -3.16 -5.36 21.07
C ILE A 130 -2.77 -5.63 22.52
N TYR A 131 -3.49 -4.97 23.42
CA TYR A 131 -3.45 -5.22 24.86
C TYR A 131 -4.82 -5.69 25.32
N ASP A 132 -4.83 -6.78 26.08
CA ASP A 132 -6.03 -7.17 26.82
C ASP A 132 -6.13 -6.35 28.09
N ILE A 133 -7.34 -5.95 28.43
CA ILE A 133 -7.60 -5.23 29.67
C ILE A 133 -7.93 -6.25 30.77
N PRO A 134 -7.27 -6.18 31.95
CA PRO A 134 -7.57 -7.07 33.06
C PRO A 134 -9.05 -6.97 33.48
N SER A 135 -9.64 -8.10 33.85
CA SER A 135 -10.98 -8.14 34.46
C SER A 135 -10.97 -7.34 35.76
N GLY A 136 -11.90 -6.38 35.90
CA GLY A 136 -11.99 -5.47 37.06
C GLY A 136 -11.58 -4.02 36.77
N PHE A 137 -11.07 -3.73 35.57
CA PHE A 137 -10.92 -2.35 35.10
C PHE A 137 -12.26 -1.84 34.56
N ASP A 138 -12.98 -1.10 35.40
CA ASP A 138 -14.34 -0.57 35.12
C ASP A 138 -14.40 0.43 33.95
N GLY A 139 -13.25 0.87 33.42
CA GLY A 139 -13.19 1.79 32.30
C GLY A 139 -13.69 3.20 32.61
N GLN A 140 -14.05 3.49 33.87
CA GLN A 140 -14.56 4.80 34.28
C GLN A 140 -13.43 5.82 34.44
N VAL A 141 -12.18 5.35 34.55
CA VAL A 141 -11.03 6.22 34.68
C VAL A 141 -10.21 6.17 33.38
N PRO A 142 -10.39 7.15 32.46
CA PRO A 142 -9.70 7.17 31.16
C PRO A 142 -8.17 7.25 31.25
N ASN A 143 -7.62 7.49 32.45
CA ASN A 143 -6.21 7.78 32.71
C ASN A 143 -5.52 6.87 33.75
N ARG A 144 -6.12 5.77 34.20
CA ARG A 144 -5.55 4.97 35.32
C ARG A 144 -4.50 3.96 34.83
N GLY A 145 -3.35 4.48 34.41
CA GLY A 145 -2.13 3.71 34.17
C GLY A 145 -2.11 2.91 32.87
N GLU A 146 -0.91 2.71 32.33
CA GLU A 146 -0.73 1.79 31.20
C GLU A 146 -1.22 0.39 31.60
N PRO A 147 -1.96 -0.32 30.73
CA PRO A 147 -2.42 -1.67 31.03
C PRO A 147 -1.23 -2.54 31.43
N LEU A 148 -1.37 -3.30 32.53
CA LEU A 148 -0.34 -4.23 33.00
C LEU A 148 0.07 -5.17 31.85
N TYR A 149 1.39 -5.20 31.63
CA TYR A 149 2.05 -5.50 30.38
C TYR A 149 2.00 -6.99 30.00
N HIS A 150 0.87 -7.48 29.48
CA HIS A 150 0.78 -8.80 28.87
C HIS A 150 0.28 -8.69 27.42
N PRO A 151 1.18 -8.49 26.44
CA PRO A 151 0.82 -8.54 25.04
C PRO A 151 0.43 -9.98 24.68
N ASN A 152 -0.86 -10.29 24.73
CA ASN A 152 -1.34 -11.65 24.46
C ASN A 152 -1.34 -12.00 22.96
N GLU A 153 -1.31 -11.00 22.07
CA GLU A 153 -1.45 -11.20 20.61
C GLU A 153 -0.24 -10.72 19.77
N GLY A 154 0.90 -10.40 20.41
CA GLY A 154 2.12 -9.98 19.72
C GLY A 154 2.01 -8.62 19.01
N VAL A 155 3.06 -8.28 18.26
CA VAL A 155 3.13 -7.06 17.43
C VAL A 155 2.97 -7.47 15.97
N ASN A 156 1.95 -6.93 15.30
CA ASN A 156 1.64 -7.24 13.91
C ASN A 156 2.01 -6.08 13.00
N THR A 157 2.73 -6.37 11.91
CA THR A 157 2.96 -5.40 10.84
C THR A 157 1.69 -5.24 10.01
N VAL A 158 1.20 -4.00 9.89
CA VAL A 158 -0.01 -3.66 9.12
C VAL A 158 0.34 -3.18 7.73
N ALA A 159 1.34 -2.32 7.63
CA ALA A 159 1.83 -1.79 6.36
C ALA A 159 3.33 -1.53 6.46
N ARG A 160 4.02 -1.58 5.33
CA ARG A 160 5.46 -1.28 5.23
C ARG A 160 5.69 0.04 4.51
N ASN A 161 6.95 0.47 4.44
CA ASN A 161 7.34 1.70 3.78
C ASN A 161 6.57 2.93 4.31
N ILE A 162 6.35 2.99 5.63
CA ILE A 162 5.73 4.11 6.33
C ILE A 162 6.82 4.84 7.12
N GLN A 163 7.01 6.12 6.82
CA GLN A 163 7.98 6.99 7.46
C GLN A 163 7.44 7.59 8.75
N SER A 164 6.20 8.09 8.74
CA SER A 164 5.62 8.75 9.90
C SER A 164 4.11 8.55 9.98
N LEU A 165 3.60 8.57 11.22
CA LEU A 165 2.19 8.66 11.57
C LEU A 165 2.01 9.94 12.38
N LYS A 166 1.09 10.80 11.95
CA LYS A 166 0.72 12.03 12.63
C LYS A 166 -0.78 12.03 12.89
N LEU A 167 -1.15 12.48 14.08
CA LEU A 167 -2.52 12.50 14.55
C LEU A 167 -2.88 13.92 14.97
N THR A 168 -3.99 14.44 14.48
CA THR A 168 -4.57 15.72 14.91
C THR A 168 -5.97 15.48 15.41
N TYR A 169 -6.23 15.81 16.67
CA TYR A 169 -7.50 15.57 17.34
C TYR A 169 -8.34 16.84 17.38
N LEU A 170 -9.64 16.72 17.10
CA LEU A 170 -10.58 17.84 17.07
C LEU A 170 -11.77 17.59 18.02
N PRO A 171 -12.23 18.64 18.76
CA PRO A 171 -11.70 20.00 18.79
C PRO A 171 -10.30 20.08 19.44
N ALA A 172 -9.42 20.98 18.98
CA ALA A 172 -8.02 21.03 19.46
C ALA A 172 -7.90 21.48 20.93
N GLU A 173 -8.86 22.26 21.41
CA GLU A 173 -8.79 23.03 22.66
C GLU A 173 -8.98 22.21 23.94
N THR A 174 -9.48 20.97 23.84
CA THR A 174 -9.69 20.12 25.02
C THR A 174 -8.46 19.25 25.31
N PRO A 175 -7.87 19.30 26.51
CA PRO A 175 -6.82 18.33 26.88
C PRO A 175 -7.41 16.93 27.09
N ASP A 176 -8.71 16.85 27.35
CA ASP A 176 -9.43 15.60 27.53
C ASP A 176 -9.83 14.98 26.18
N ASN A 177 -9.42 13.72 26.00
CA ASN A 177 -9.69 12.92 24.81
C ASN A 177 -11.15 12.46 24.72
N SER A 178 -11.90 12.48 25.82
CA SER A 178 -13.33 12.12 25.85
C SER A 178 -14.22 13.09 25.07
N TYR A 179 -13.76 14.33 24.83
CA TYR A 179 -14.50 15.33 24.06
C TYR A 179 -14.10 15.39 22.58
N LYS A 180 -13.11 14.59 22.16
CA LYS A 180 -12.69 14.56 20.76
C LYS A 180 -13.76 13.85 19.94
N THR A 181 -14.18 14.49 18.86
CA THR A 181 -15.20 13.97 17.94
C THR A 181 -14.61 13.55 16.61
N MET A 182 -13.37 13.97 16.30
CA MET A 182 -12.72 13.65 15.04
C MET A 182 -11.21 13.50 15.21
N VAL A 183 -10.63 12.57 14.46
CA VAL A 183 -9.18 12.38 14.33
C VAL A 183 -8.80 12.54 12.87
N ILE A 184 -7.88 13.46 12.59
CA ILE A 184 -7.21 13.55 11.31
C ILE A 184 -5.92 12.74 11.40
N ILE A 185 -5.82 11.74 10.54
CA ILE A 185 -4.69 10.82 10.45
C ILE A 185 -3.89 11.21 9.21
N THR A 186 -2.60 11.42 9.36
CA THR A 186 -1.68 11.64 8.24
C THR A 186 -0.59 10.57 8.27
N LEU A 187 -0.52 9.78 7.21
CA LEU A 187 0.55 8.82 6.95
C LEU A 187 1.49 9.37 5.88
N GLU A 188 2.79 9.22 6.13
CA GLU A 188 3.85 9.58 5.19
C GLU A 188 4.60 8.33 4.77
N GLY A 189 4.77 8.11 3.46
CA GLY A 189 5.44 6.94 2.92
C GLY A 189 6.96 7.12 2.86
N LYS A 190 7.71 6.07 3.18
CA LYS A 190 9.17 5.99 3.06
C LYS A 190 9.53 5.70 1.61
N GLY A 191 9.82 6.73 0.83
CA GLY A 191 10.20 6.63 -0.58
C GLY A 191 11.52 7.34 -0.88
N ARG A 192 12.17 6.97 -2.00
CA ARG A 192 13.36 7.67 -2.53
C ARG A 192 13.02 8.95 -3.32
N LEU A 193 11.73 9.31 -3.36
CA LEU A 193 11.25 10.50 -4.05
C LEU A 193 11.64 11.76 -3.26
N THR A 194 11.84 12.85 -4.00
CA THR A 194 12.08 14.18 -3.42
C THR A 194 10.90 14.67 -2.58
N ARG A 195 9.70 14.14 -2.82
CA ARG A 195 8.49 14.37 -2.03
C ARG A 195 7.89 13.03 -1.64
N PRO A 196 7.93 12.64 -0.36
CA PRO A 196 7.32 11.40 0.08
C PRO A 196 5.80 11.43 -0.16
N PRO A 197 5.19 10.32 -0.60
CA PRO A 197 3.75 10.27 -0.77
C PRO A 197 3.07 10.43 0.60
N LEU A 198 2.05 11.28 0.65
CA LEU A 198 1.29 11.58 1.85
C LEU A 198 -0.16 11.16 1.65
N LEU A 199 -0.75 10.54 2.67
CA LEU A 199 -2.16 10.18 2.70
C LEU A 199 -2.78 10.72 3.98
N THR A 200 -3.82 11.53 3.85
CA THR A 200 -4.54 12.10 4.99
C THR A 200 -6.00 11.66 4.97
N SER A 201 -6.54 11.30 6.12
CA SER A 201 -7.95 10.95 6.30
C SER A 201 -8.50 11.55 7.57
N ALA A 202 -9.78 11.91 7.57
CA ALA A 202 -10.52 12.40 8.72
C ALA A 202 -11.54 11.35 9.15
N VAL A 203 -11.43 10.88 10.38
CA VAL A 203 -12.31 9.86 10.95
C VAL A 203 -13.13 10.49 12.07
N GLN A 204 -14.44 10.47 11.91
CA GLN A 204 -15.36 10.83 12.97
C GLN A 204 -15.39 9.71 14.01
N LEU A 205 -15.17 10.09 15.26
CA LEU A 205 -15.27 9.20 16.42
C LEU A 205 -16.73 9.11 16.85
N ARG A 206 -17.12 7.95 17.36
CA ARG A 206 -18.44 7.81 17.99
C ARG A 206 -18.45 8.63 19.28
N SER A 207 -19.47 9.46 19.47
CA SER A 207 -19.59 10.26 20.69
C SER A 207 -19.80 9.35 21.90
N PRO A 208 -19.12 9.60 23.04
CA PRO A 208 -19.38 8.85 24.26
C PRO A 208 -20.82 8.99 24.79
N LYS A 209 -21.54 10.03 24.37
CA LYS A 209 -22.89 10.35 24.87
C LYS A 209 -23.98 9.42 24.30
N ASP A 210 -23.67 8.64 23.27
CA ASP A 210 -24.58 7.73 22.59
C ASP A 210 -24.51 6.27 23.10
N TRP A 211 -23.96 6.04 24.31
CA TRP A 211 -23.91 4.75 25.00
C TRP A 211 -24.59 4.80 26.36
#